data_AF-A0A1Y2ET09-F1
#
_entry.id   AF-A0A1Y2ET09-F1
#
_cell.length_a   1.000
_cell.length_b   1.000
_cell.length_c   1.000
_cell.angle_alpha   90.00
_cell.angle_beta   90.00
_cell.angle_gamma   90.00
#
_symmetry.space_group_name_H-M   'P 1'
#
loop_
_entity.id
_entity.type
_entity.pdbx_description
1 polymer ?
#
loop_
_entity_poly.entity_id
_entity_poly.type
_entity_poly.pdbx_seq_one_letter_code
_entity_poly.pdbx_strand_id
1 'polypeptide(L)'
;MINKKKNVFMKLYIILICLIHEIYSIEISVKSEKNISDVIDDLNSLLFNQDINEIKLFFDDDNYKISSSSRNVIDVSKNIYFYSKNGTVFDFQNNFKNQIFFIYKPGVTDIKIVFKNITFYNFTYRSYKEFLMMFHISNSDNNFQIEFDNCTFMDIYSLLFYIQHSCYESTTSLPQTIFNNCKFM
;
A
#
# COMPACT_ATOMS: atom_id res chain seq x y z
N MET A 1 -45.20 -32.90 4.71
CA MET A 1 -43.94 -33.15 3.94
C MET A 1 -43.30 -31.90 3.33
N ILE A 2 -44.00 -30.77 3.17
CA ILE A 2 -43.51 -29.56 2.50
C ILE A 2 -42.39 -28.83 3.29
N ASN A 3 -42.42 -28.88 4.63
CA ASN A 3 -41.42 -28.17 5.46
C ASN A 3 -39.99 -28.75 5.41
N LYS A 4 -39.80 -30.04 5.08
CA LYS A 4 -38.46 -30.64 5.02
C LYS A 4 -37.67 -30.18 3.78
N LYS A 5 -38.33 -30.02 2.62
CA LYS A 5 -37.66 -29.59 1.37
C LYS A 5 -37.18 -28.13 1.44
N LYS A 6 -37.95 -27.25 2.09
CA LYS A 6 -37.60 -25.83 2.26
C LYS A 6 -36.30 -25.64 3.08
N ASN A 7 -36.09 -26.52 4.07
CA ASN A 7 -34.92 -26.47 4.95
C ASN A 7 -33.62 -26.93 4.25
N VAL A 8 -33.71 -27.86 3.29
CA VAL A 8 -32.56 -28.30 2.49
C VAL A 8 -32.11 -27.21 1.50
N PHE A 9 -33.05 -26.55 0.83
CA PHE A 9 -32.75 -25.44 -0.09
C PHE A 9 -32.09 -24.25 0.62
N MET A 10 -32.58 -23.87 1.82
CA MET A 10 -31.94 -22.82 2.63
C MET A 10 -30.50 -23.16 3.00
N LYS A 11 -30.22 -24.41 3.40
CA LYS A 11 -28.86 -24.85 3.73
C LYS A 11 -27.94 -24.85 2.51
N LEU A 12 -28.43 -25.28 1.35
CA LEU A 12 -27.66 -25.24 0.09
C LEU A 12 -27.34 -23.81 -0.34
N TYR A 13 -28.29 -22.89 -0.18
CA TYR A 13 -28.12 -21.48 -0.52
C TYR A 13 -27.07 -20.80 0.39
N ILE A 14 -27.08 -21.09 1.69
CA ILE A 14 -26.06 -20.60 2.62
C ILE A 14 -24.68 -21.17 2.26
N ILE A 15 -24.57 -22.46 1.94
CA ILE A 15 -23.31 -23.06 1.49
C ILE A 15 -22.82 -22.38 0.20
N LEU A 16 -23.71 -22.10 -0.75
CA LEU A 16 -23.36 -21.40 -1.98
C LEU A 16 -22.85 -19.98 -1.68
N ILE A 17 -23.51 -19.24 -0.79
CA ILE A 17 -23.06 -17.90 -0.35
C ILE A 17 -21.69 -17.97 0.33
N CYS A 18 -21.45 -18.98 1.16
CA CYS A 18 -20.15 -19.19 1.81
C CYS A 18 -19.05 -19.59 0.81
N LEU A 19 -19.39 -20.30 -0.27
CA LEU A 19 -18.46 -20.64 -1.35
C LEU A 19 -18.17 -19.46 -2.29
N ILE A 20 -19.04 -18.45 -2.31
CA ILE A 20 -18.89 -17.21 -3.10
C ILE A 20 -18.20 -16.10 -2.27
N HIS A 21 -17.84 -16.35 -1.01
CA HIS A 21 -17.02 -15.38 -0.27
C HIS A 21 -15.58 -15.39 -0.80
N GLU A 22 -15.37 -14.63 -1.88
CA GLU A 22 -14.06 -14.16 -2.30
C GLU A 22 -13.39 -13.47 -1.09
N ILE A 23 -12.12 -13.77 -0.86
CA ILE A 23 -11.37 -13.22 0.27
C ILE A 23 -11.07 -11.75 -0.04
N TYR A 24 -12.01 -10.88 0.30
CA TYR A 24 -11.93 -9.47 -0.07
C TYR A 24 -10.63 -8.79 0.40
N SER A 25 -10.11 -9.17 1.57
CA SER A 25 -8.89 -8.59 2.13
C SER A 25 -8.03 -9.61 2.88
N ILE A 26 -6.71 -9.47 2.78
CA ILE A 26 -5.74 -10.18 3.61
C ILE A 26 -5.05 -9.22 4.59
N GLU A 27 -4.79 -9.69 5.81
CA GLU A 27 -4.11 -8.93 6.86
C GLU A 27 -2.79 -9.63 7.24
N ILE A 28 -1.70 -8.87 7.32
CA ILE A 28 -0.35 -9.37 7.58
C ILE A 28 0.27 -8.54 8.69
N SER A 29 0.62 -9.17 9.82
CA SER A 29 1.45 -8.53 10.84
C SER A 29 2.93 -8.62 10.42
N VAL A 30 3.59 -7.48 10.40
CA VAL A 30 4.99 -7.32 10.00
C VAL A 30 5.83 -7.10 11.26
N LYS A 31 6.88 -7.91 11.44
CA LYS A 31 7.82 -7.78 12.57
C LYS A 31 9.10 -7.09 12.13
N SER A 32 9.69 -6.26 12.99
CA SER A 32 10.87 -5.43 12.70
C SER A 32 12.14 -6.23 12.44
N GLU A 33 12.15 -7.50 12.86
CA GLU A 33 13.21 -8.45 12.54
C GLU A 33 13.24 -8.81 11.04
N LYS A 34 12.10 -8.71 10.34
CA LYS A 34 12.06 -8.85 8.89
C LYS A 34 12.67 -7.62 8.24
N ASN A 35 13.54 -7.84 7.25
CA ASN A 35 13.95 -6.75 6.38
C ASN A 35 12.73 -6.28 5.57
N ILE A 36 12.58 -4.97 5.37
CA ILE A 36 11.48 -4.44 4.55
C ILE A 36 11.52 -5.00 3.13
N SER A 37 12.70 -5.35 2.60
CA SER A 37 12.82 -6.01 1.30
C SER A 37 12.04 -7.32 1.25
N ASP A 38 12.13 -8.11 2.31
CA ASP A 38 11.47 -9.42 2.39
C ASP A 38 9.95 -9.23 2.50
N VAL A 39 9.51 -8.20 3.22
CA VAL A 39 8.10 -7.82 3.32
C VAL A 39 7.56 -7.38 1.95
N ILE A 40 8.37 -6.67 1.16
CA ILE A 40 8.01 -6.25 -0.19
C ILE A 40 7.95 -7.44 -1.14
N ASP A 41 8.87 -8.41 -1.03
CA ASP A 41 8.83 -9.64 -1.82
C ASP A 41 7.59 -10.47 -1.48
N ASP A 42 7.28 -10.64 -0.19
CA ASP A 42 6.05 -11.27 0.31
C ASP A 42 4.81 -10.54 -0.25
N LEU A 43 4.77 -9.21 -0.17
CA LEU A 43 3.69 -8.37 -0.69
C LEU A 43 3.50 -8.56 -2.20
N ASN A 44 4.58 -8.49 -2.98
CA ASN A 44 4.53 -8.65 -4.43
C ASN A 44 3.98 -10.02 -4.82
N SER A 45 4.30 -11.08 -4.08
CA SER A 45 3.72 -12.41 -4.33
C SER A 45 2.19 -12.45 -4.18
N LEU A 46 1.65 -11.70 -3.21
CA LEU A 46 0.21 -11.64 -2.94
C LEU A 46 -0.55 -10.74 -3.91
N LEU A 47 0.13 -9.77 -4.52
CA LEU A 47 -0.44 -8.88 -5.54
C LEU A 47 -0.84 -9.63 -6.82
N PHE A 48 -0.35 -10.86 -7.05
CA PHE A 48 -0.75 -11.71 -8.18
C PHE A 48 -1.97 -12.61 -7.93
N ASN A 49 -2.44 -12.71 -6.69
CA ASN A 49 -3.58 -13.58 -6.36
C ASN A 49 -4.91 -12.98 -6.84
N GLN A 50 -5.71 -13.66 -7.66
CA GLN A 50 -6.95 -13.07 -8.19
C GLN A 50 -8.07 -12.91 -7.15
N ASP A 51 -8.01 -13.66 -6.04
CA ASP A 51 -9.08 -13.72 -5.04
C ASP A 51 -8.99 -12.63 -3.97
N ILE A 52 -7.93 -11.80 -3.99
CA ILE A 52 -7.64 -10.78 -2.98
C ILE A 52 -7.75 -9.40 -3.63
N ASN A 53 -8.57 -8.51 -3.08
CA ASN A 53 -8.69 -7.12 -3.55
C ASN A 53 -7.86 -6.14 -2.72
N GLU A 54 -7.67 -6.44 -1.43
CA GLU A 54 -6.99 -5.56 -0.47
C GLU A 54 -5.90 -6.29 0.31
N ILE A 55 -4.77 -5.62 0.53
CA ILE A 55 -3.69 -6.10 1.38
C ILE A 55 -3.44 -5.08 2.48
N LYS A 56 -3.54 -5.52 3.74
CA LYS A 56 -3.29 -4.68 4.92
C LYS A 56 -2.06 -5.18 5.66
N LEU A 57 -1.07 -4.32 5.79
CA LEU A 57 0.19 -4.56 6.49
C LEU A 57 0.15 -3.84 7.84
N PHE A 58 0.27 -4.57 8.93
CA PHE A 58 0.27 -4.06 10.30
C PHE A 58 1.68 -4.05 10.87
N PHE A 59 2.22 -2.85 11.09
CA PHE A 59 3.54 -2.59 11.64
C PHE A 59 3.42 -2.27 13.14
N ASP A 60 3.52 -3.32 13.95
CA ASP A 60 3.27 -3.25 15.40
C ASP A 60 4.51 -2.86 16.22
N ASP A 61 5.69 -2.89 15.62
CA ASP A 61 6.95 -2.57 16.30
C ASP A 61 7.34 -1.10 16.10
N ASP A 62 8.19 -0.57 16.97
CA ASP A 62 8.45 0.88 17.02
C ASP A 62 9.24 1.40 15.80
N ASN A 63 10.11 0.59 15.21
CA ASN A 63 11.02 1.03 14.15
C ASN A 63 11.33 -0.10 13.14
N TYR A 64 11.21 0.22 11.86
CA TYR A 64 11.55 -0.62 10.71
C TYR A 64 12.60 0.07 9.87
N LYS A 65 13.74 -0.59 9.69
CA LYS A 65 14.82 -0.09 8.85
C LYS A 65 14.52 -0.37 7.38
N ILE A 66 14.51 0.68 6.58
CA ILE A 66 14.36 0.59 5.14
C ILE A 66 15.75 0.40 4.54
N SER A 67 16.07 -0.79 4.03
CA SER A 67 17.39 -1.12 3.50
C SER A 67 17.46 -1.02 1.97
N SER A 68 18.67 -0.92 1.41
CA SER A 68 18.90 -0.73 -0.04
C SER A 68 19.17 -2.04 -0.80
N SER A 69 18.73 -3.21 -0.32
CA SER A 69 19.26 -4.49 -0.81
C SER A 69 18.96 -4.82 -2.28
N SER A 70 17.97 -4.22 -2.95
CA SER A 70 17.72 -4.48 -4.39
C SER A 70 16.76 -3.52 -5.13
N ARG A 71 16.37 -2.40 -4.51
CA ARG A 71 15.25 -1.46 -4.84
C ARG A 71 13.95 -1.94 -4.22
N ASN A 72 13.41 -1.16 -3.28
CA ASN A 72 12.13 -1.41 -2.62
C ASN A 72 10.99 -1.14 -3.62
N VAL A 73 10.76 -2.06 -4.55
CA VAL A 73 9.78 -1.91 -5.64
C VAL A 73 8.53 -2.72 -5.33
N ILE A 74 7.39 -2.05 -5.34
CA ILE A 74 6.07 -2.62 -5.12
C ILE A 74 5.28 -2.53 -6.42
N ASP A 75 4.86 -3.68 -6.92
CA ASP A 75 4.12 -3.86 -8.17
C ASP A 75 2.61 -3.70 -7.93
N VAL A 76 2.15 -2.45 -7.87
CA VAL A 76 0.80 -2.09 -7.44
C VAL A 76 -0.26 -2.56 -8.45
N SER A 77 -1.04 -3.55 -8.04
CA SER A 77 -2.22 -4.05 -8.77
C SER A 77 -3.51 -4.07 -7.95
N LYS A 78 -3.42 -3.66 -6.67
CA LYS A 78 -4.48 -3.80 -5.65
C LYS A 78 -4.40 -2.66 -4.64
N ASN A 79 -5.42 -2.59 -3.79
CA ASN A 79 -5.39 -1.68 -2.63
C ASN A 79 -4.37 -2.17 -1.60
N ILE A 80 -3.49 -1.28 -1.17
CA ILE A 80 -2.42 -1.58 -0.22
C ILE A 80 -2.48 -0.59 0.94
N TYR A 81 -2.51 -1.12 2.16
CA TYR A 81 -2.63 -0.34 3.37
C TYR A 81 -1.46 -0.64 4.30
N PHE A 82 -0.67 0.38 4.64
CA PHE A 82 0.43 0.34 5.59
C PHE A 82 -0.03 1.00 6.89
N TYR A 83 -0.24 0.21 7.93
CA TYR A 83 -0.88 0.66 9.16
C TYR A 83 -0.01 0.39 10.39
N SER A 84 0.02 1.34 11.31
CA SER A 84 0.44 1.09 12.68
C SER A 84 -0.63 1.53 13.67
N LYS A 85 -0.88 0.73 14.70
CA LYS A 85 -1.85 1.08 15.74
C LYS A 85 -1.28 2.11 16.72
N ASN A 86 -0.02 1.93 17.11
CA ASN A 86 0.64 2.74 18.14
C ASN A 86 1.61 3.78 17.56
N GLY A 87 1.70 3.85 16.24
CA GLY A 87 2.74 4.60 15.55
C GLY A 87 3.96 3.72 15.32
N THR A 88 4.60 3.90 14.18
CA THR A 88 5.88 3.25 13.87
C THR A 88 6.77 4.20 13.08
N VAL A 89 8.06 3.89 13.03
CA VAL A 89 9.06 4.62 12.25
C VAL A 89 9.52 3.77 11.07
N PHE A 90 9.45 4.33 9.87
CA PHE A 90 10.18 3.84 8.71
C PHE A 90 11.47 4.65 8.62
N ASP A 91 12.56 4.09 9.11
CA ASP A 91 13.89 4.71 9.15
C ASP A 91 14.65 4.40 7.86
N PHE A 92 14.87 5.44 7.05
CA PHE A 92 15.60 5.37 5.78
C PHE A 92 17.11 5.47 5.95
N GLN A 93 17.61 5.44 7.19
CA GLN A 93 19.00 5.24 7.54
C GLN A 93 19.97 6.23 6.89
N ASN A 94 19.54 7.47 6.69
CA ASN A 94 20.30 8.55 6.08
C ASN A 94 20.90 8.15 4.71
N ASN A 95 20.16 7.39 3.90
CA ASN A 95 20.68 6.86 2.65
C ASN A 95 19.70 7.04 1.49
N PHE A 96 20.11 7.84 0.51
CA PHE A 96 19.32 8.13 -0.70
C PHE A 96 18.98 6.90 -1.53
N LYS A 97 19.64 5.75 -1.33
CA LYS A 97 19.33 4.49 -2.04
C LYS A 97 18.15 3.72 -1.43
N ASN A 98 17.65 4.13 -0.27
CA ASN A 98 16.58 3.45 0.47
C ASN A 98 15.17 3.85 -0.02
N GLN A 99 15.05 4.39 -1.24
CA GLN A 99 13.78 4.85 -1.83
C GLN A 99 12.80 3.69 -2.01
N ILE A 100 11.51 3.98 -1.91
CA ILE A 100 10.43 3.03 -2.21
C ILE A 100 9.77 3.44 -3.52
N PHE A 101 9.61 2.47 -4.42
CA PHE A 101 9.02 2.65 -5.74
C PHE A 101 7.69 1.90 -5.79
N PHE A 102 6.63 2.61 -6.15
CA PHE A 102 5.32 2.06 -6.42
C PHE A 102 5.10 2.10 -7.93
N ILE A 103 5.05 0.93 -8.56
CA ILE A 103 4.85 0.79 -10.00
C ILE A 103 3.45 0.24 -10.23
N TYR A 104 2.54 1.08 -10.69
CA TYR A 104 1.18 0.67 -11.02
C TYR A 104 1.20 -0.19 -12.29
N LYS A 105 0.55 -1.35 -12.24
CA LYS A 105 0.41 -2.21 -13.41
C LYS A 105 -0.53 -1.58 -14.44
N PRO A 106 -0.32 -1.78 -15.74
CA PRO A 106 -1.25 -1.30 -16.75
C PRO A 106 -2.65 -1.87 -16.57
N GLY A 107 -3.67 -1.01 -16.69
CA GLY A 107 -5.07 -1.39 -16.70
C GLY A 107 -5.70 -1.60 -15.33
N VAL A 108 -4.99 -1.31 -14.23
CA VAL A 108 -5.60 -1.32 -12.89
C VAL A 108 -6.23 0.04 -12.60
N THR A 109 -7.51 0.06 -12.24
CA THR A 109 -8.26 1.27 -11.87
C THR A 109 -8.73 1.18 -10.42
N ASP A 110 -9.17 2.30 -9.85
CA ASP A 110 -9.72 2.36 -8.49
C ASP A 110 -8.74 1.93 -7.39
N ILE A 111 -7.43 2.09 -7.63
CA ILE A 111 -6.41 1.63 -6.71
C ILE A 111 -6.06 2.68 -5.66
N LYS A 112 -6.04 2.24 -4.40
CA LYS A 112 -5.70 3.05 -3.24
C LYS A 112 -4.47 2.52 -2.50
N ILE A 113 -3.51 3.42 -2.23
CA ILE A 113 -2.38 3.18 -1.33
C ILE A 113 -2.56 4.08 -0.11
N VAL A 114 -2.51 3.51 1.09
CA VAL A 114 -2.69 4.29 2.33
C VAL A 114 -1.56 4.03 3.30
N PHE A 115 -1.03 5.09 3.88
CA PHE A 115 -0.13 5.05 5.03
C PHE A 115 -0.86 5.68 6.22
N LYS A 116 -0.93 4.97 7.35
CA LYS A 116 -1.59 5.48 8.56
C LYS A 116 -0.73 5.31 9.80
N ASN A 117 -0.56 6.41 10.55
CA ASN A 117 0.24 6.48 11.76
C ASN A 117 1.70 6.04 11.54
N ILE A 118 2.33 6.49 10.46
CA ILE A 118 3.72 6.15 10.13
C ILE A 118 4.57 7.43 10.15
N THR A 119 5.73 7.35 10.81
CA THR A 119 6.78 8.37 10.72
C THR A 119 7.80 7.93 9.68
N PHE A 120 7.92 8.69 8.59
CA PHE A 120 9.00 8.55 7.63
C PHE A 120 10.19 9.37 8.13
N TYR A 121 11.32 8.70 8.35
CA TYR A 121 12.44 9.28 9.07
C TYR A 121 13.76 9.15 8.31
N ASN A 122 14.62 10.17 8.44
CA ASN A 122 16.04 10.07 8.18
C ASN A 122 16.37 9.68 6.74
N PHE A 123 15.89 10.49 5.79
CA PHE A 123 16.18 10.32 4.36
C PHE A 123 16.99 11.49 3.83
N THR A 124 18.00 11.17 3.05
CA THR A 124 18.93 12.16 2.49
C THR A 124 19.02 12.03 0.99
N TYR A 125 19.75 12.96 0.38
CA TYR A 125 19.96 13.00 -1.05
C TYR A 125 21.44 13.03 -1.40
N ARG A 126 21.78 12.46 -2.55
CA ARG A 126 23.05 12.74 -3.22
C ARG A 126 22.93 13.89 -4.22
N SER A 127 21.74 14.07 -4.79
CA SER A 127 21.43 15.10 -5.77
C SER A 127 20.00 15.62 -5.57
N TYR A 128 19.66 16.78 -6.12
CA TYR A 128 18.32 17.37 -6.02
C TYR A 128 17.21 16.54 -6.71
N LYS A 129 17.56 15.43 -7.37
CA LYS A 129 16.62 14.54 -8.07
C LYS A 129 16.21 13.31 -7.27
N GLU A 130 16.79 13.12 -6.08
CA GLU A 130 16.40 12.00 -5.23
C GLU A 130 15.04 12.29 -4.58
N PHE A 131 14.28 11.23 -4.32
CA PHE A 131 12.97 11.27 -3.70
C PHE A 131 12.84 10.15 -2.68
N LEU A 132 12.08 10.36 -1.61
CA LEU A 132 11.82 9.32 -0.61
C LEU A 132 10.97 8.19 -1.21
N MET A 133 9.92 8.56 -1.95
CA MET A 133 9.01 7.64 -2.64
C MET A 133 8.77 8.06 -4.08
N MET A 134 8.68 7.08 -4.99
CA MET A 134 8.25 7.30 -6.37
C MET A 134 6.97 6.53 -6.67
N PHE A 135 6.03 7.19 -7.33
CA PHE A 135 4.82 6.59 -7.85
C PHE A 135 4.85 6.68 -9.37
N HIS A 136 4.99 5.55 -10.04
CA HIS A 136 4.94 5.45 -11.49
C HIS A 136 3.58 4.90 -11.90
N ILE A 137 2.76 5.76 -12.52
CA ILE A 137 1.38 5.48 -12.86
C ILE A 137 1.22 5.59 -14.37
N SER A 138 1.04 4.44 -15.02
CA SER A 138 0.90 4.29 -16.46
C SER A 138 -0.53 3.91 -16.88
N ASN A 139 -1.53 4.49 -16.23
CA ASN A 139 -2.94 4.20 -16.47
C ASN A 139 -3.57 5.22 -17.43
N SER A 140 -4.60 4.80 -18.14
CA SER A 140 -5.32 5.69 -19.05
C SER A 140 -6.13 6.78 -18.33
N ASP A 141 -6.53 6.50 -17.08
CA ASP A 141 -7.33 7.40 -16.25
C ASP A 141 -6.61 7.87 -14.97
N ASN A 142 -7.22 8.85 -14.30
CA ASN A 142 -6.72 9.42 -13.05
C ASN A 142 -7.38 8.81 -11.80
N ASN A 143 -7.91 7.58 -11.90
CA ASN A 143 -8.67 6.96 -10.83
C ASN A 143 -7.78 6.12 -9.90
N PHE A 144 -6.90 6.83 -9.19
CA PHE A 144 -6.05 6.28 -8.15
C PHE A 144 -5.98 7.23 -6.96
N GLN A 145 -5.60 6.71 -5.79
CA GLN A 145 -5.46 7.50 -4.59
C GLN A 145 -4.25 7.07 -3.77
N ILE A 146 -3.47 8.05 -3.32
CA ILE A 146 -2.36 7.90 -2.38
C ILE A 146 -2.72 8.74 -1.15
N GLU A 147 -2.87 8.10 0.00
CA GLU A 147 -3.30 8.77 1.22
C GLU A 147 -2.27 8.60 2.34
N PHE A 148 -1.98 9.69 3.03
CA PHE A 148 -1.20 9.73 4.25
C PHE A 148 -2.11 10.25 5.37
N ASP A 149 -2.39 9.42 6.37
CA ASP A 149 -3.28 9.73 7.48
C ASP A 149 -2.51 9.68 8.81
N ASN A 150 -2.40 10.82 9.49
CA ASN A 150 -1.63 10.99 10.72
C ASN A 150 -0.16 10.54 10.57
N CYS A 151 0.44 10.85 9.43
CA CYS A 151 1.86 10.57 9.16
C CYS A 151 2.77 11.75 9.53
N THR A 152 4.02 11.44 9.89
CA THR A 152 5.06 12.46 10.11
C THR A 152 6.21 12.24 9.15
N PHE A 153 6.70 13.31 8.53
CA PHE A 153 7.90 13.32 7.72
C PHE A 153 8.94 14.12 8.48
N MET A 154 9.98 13.45 8.98
CA MET A 154 10.96 14.03 9.90
C MET A 154 12.38 13.78 9.40
N ASP A 155 13.22 14.81 9.43
CA ASP A 155 14.61 14.76 8.95
C ASP A 155 14.70 14.24 7.51
N ILE A 156 13.86 14.80 6.63
CA ILE A 156 13.87 14.51 5.20
C ILE A 156 14.55 15.67 4.47
N TYR A 157 15.78 15.45 4.03
CA TYR A 157 16.57 16.47 3.36
C TYR A 157 16.35 16.51 1.83
N SER A 158 15.42 15.72 1.30
CA SER A 158 15.19 15.49 -0.13
C SER A 158 13.75 15.76 -0.56
N LEU A 159 13.40 15.47 -1.81
CA LEU A 159 12.00 15.46 -2.24
C LEU A 159 11.26 14.33 -1.52
N LEU A 160 10.06 14.60 -1.03
CA LEU A 160 9.23 13.55 -0.43
C LEU A 160 8.72 12.58 -1.49
N PHE A 161 8.27 13.10 -2.64
CA PHE A 161 7.60 12.29 -3.63
C PHE A 161 8.01 12.68 -5.05
N TYR A 162 8.11 11.68 -5.91
CA TYR A 162 8.11 11.85 -7.36
C TYR A 162 6.93 11.08 -7.95
N ILE A 163 5.94 11.80 -8.47
CA ILE A 163 4.76 11.21 -9.09
C ILE A 163 4.92 11.35 -10.61
N GLN A 164 5.19 10.24 -11.28
CA GLN A 164 5.20 10.16 -12.73
C GLN A 164 3.86 9.59 -13.18
N HIS A 165 3.07 10.43 -13.85
CA HIS A 165 1.72 10.08 -14.27
C HIS A 165 1.51 10.46 -15.73
N SER A 166 1.10 9.48 -16.55
CA SER A 166 0.71 9.68 -17.95
C SER A 166 -0.77 9.36 -18.11
N CYS A 167 -1.65 10.34 -17.94
CA CYS A 167 -3.10 10.17 -18.09
C CYS A 167 -3.58 10.72 -19.43
N TYR A 168 -4.52 10.01 -20.04
CA TYR A 168 -5.18 10.43 -21.27
C TYR A 168 -6.57 11.01 -21.00
N GLU A 169 -7.26 10.59 -19.93
CA GLU A 169 -8.63 10.99 -19.61
C GLU A 169 -8.88 11.21 -18.11
N SER A 170 -9.49 12.35 -17.75
CA SER A 170 -9.92 12.63 -16.38
C SER A 170 -11.29 11.99 -16.11
N THR A 171 -11.33 10.92 -15.32
CA THR A 171 -12.56 10.19 -14.96
C THR A 171 -13.09 10.56 -13.57
N THR A 172 -12.26 11.17 -12.71
CA THR A 172 -12.64 11.60 -11.37
C THR A 172 -12.18 13.01 -11.04
N SER A 173 -12.94 13.72 -10.19
CA SER A 173 -12.59 15.02 -9.60
C SER A 173 -11.99 14.90 -8.20
N LEU A 174 -11.89 13.68 -7.65
CA LEU A 174 -11.29 13.45 -6.34
C LEU A 174 -9.78 13.71 -6.37
N PRO A 175 -9.19 14.19 -5.26
CA PRO A 175 -7.75 14.35 -5.17
C PRO A 175 -7.04 12.99 -5.16
N GLN A 176 -6.05 12.85 -6.02
CA GLN A 176 -5.22 11.64 -6.15
C GLN A 176 -4.19 11.50 -5.03
N THR A 177 -3.82 12.59 -4.36
CA THR A 177 -2.88 12.55 -3.23
C THR A 177 -3.45 13.37 -2.08
N ILE A 178 -3.57 12.74 -0.91
CA ILE A 178 -4.21 13.32 0.27
C ILE A 178 -3.28 13.23 1.47
N PHE A 179 -3.14 14.35 2.20
CA PHE A 179 -2.43 14.43 3.47
C PHE A 179 -3.41 14.85 4.56
N ASN A 180 -3.78 13.91 5.41
CA ASN A 180 -4.71 14.11 6.52
C ASN A 180 -3.94 14.13 7.84
N ASN A 181 -3.97 15.25 8.55
CA ASN A 181 -3.28 15.42 9.85
C ASN A 181 -1.78 15.10 9.82
N CYS A 182 -1.11 15.36 8.69
CA CYS A 182 0.32 15.10 8.54
C CYS A 182 1.18 16.23 9.12
N LYS A 183 2.40 15.86 9.55
CA LYS A 183 3.43 16.80 10.00
C LYS A 183 4.67 16.70 9.12
N PHE A 184 5.30 17.84 8.87
CA PHE A 184 6.52 17.97 8.07
C PHE A 184 7.52 18.78 8.91
N MET A 185 8.61 18.15 9.34
CA MET A 185 9.55 18.68 10.34
C MET A 185 10.99 18.52 9.91
#